data_AF-Q5DZS4-F1
#
_entry.id   AF-Q5DZS4-F1
#
_cell.length_a   1.000
_cell.length_b   1.000
_cell.length_c   1.000
_cell.angle_alpha   90.00
_cell.angle_beta   90.00
_cell.angle_gamma   90.00
#
_symmetry.space_group_name_H-M   'P 1'
#
loop_
_entity.id
_entity.type
_entity.pdbx_description
1 polymer ?
#
loop_
_entity_poly.entity_id
_entity_poly.type
_entity_poly.pdbx_seq_one_letter_code
_entity_poly.pdbx_strand_id
1 'polypeptide(L)'
;MNYVSGEGYEVGETLFSTDIKLSPCSDFKNFTIFRAYCRKFNEIDIKQIKIDDDDCGFLIPSFSLLSQDHDYSSKGNFQVFSDAIIKWHLSNLDTENLKSEVPLDSFFNENLGFIAISNRNYSNSKDKERKIFFELINAGIYVDILHKSPSFYTENPLFPNKNLPSTKRITFKTTSNKAILDEFICDIFNSIIFNETDHFLQFFYLYQVVETLIEFVMSQEYSKVMTKINDLGGGVSTQQLKKLVETLNESVQERKRINKLCNEYTDTYNDSFNIQQSLFDFIKQNLNSDFEVNNDIGSCIYEIRNKSFHEFRTLRNATKLSSITPHVFDYILHLITSYKH
;
A
#
# COMPACT_ATOMS: atom_id res chain seq x y z
N MET A 1 -7.75 29.83 15.16
CA MET A 1 -8.63 29.52 14.02
C MET A 1 -10.04 29.51 14.54
N ASN A 2 -10.89 30.39 14.00
CA ASN A 2 -12.30 30.45 14.35
C ASN A 2 -13.06 29.73 13.23
N TYR A 3 -13.84 28.72 13.59
CA TYR A 3 -14.63 27.97 12.60
C TYR A 3 -16.10 28.26 12.86
N VAL A 4 -16.67 29.17 12.08
CA VAL A 4 -18.04 29.62 12.25
C VAL A 4 -18.97 28.73 11.42
N SER A 5 -19.56 27.73 12.07
CA SER A 5 -20.52 26.81 11.44
C SER A 5 -21.70 27.59 10.81
N GLY A 6 -21.88 27.45 9.49
CA GLY A 6 -23.06 27.94 8.77
C GLY A 6 -22.80 28.97 7.67
N GLU A 7 -21.63 29.62 7.64
CA GLU A 7 -21.27 30.63 6.63
C GLU A 7 -19.85 30.44 6.02
N GLY A 8 -19.10 29.44 6.48
CA GLY A 8 -17.76 29.13 5.96
C GLY A 8 -16.77 28.77 7.06
N TYR A 9 -15.49 28.78 6.72
CA TYR A 9 -14.38 28.54 7.65
C TYR A 9 -13.43 29.73 7.61
N GLU A 10 -13.00 30.27 8.76
CA GLU A 10 -12.06 31.39 8.78
C GLU A 10 -10.66 30.93 9.24
N VAL A 11 -9.66 31.18 8.41
CA VAL A 11 -8.24 30.95 8.75
C VAL A 11 -7.45 32.22 8.45
N GLY A 12 -6.93 32.84 9.51
CA GLY A 12 -6.28 34.15 9.38
C GLY A 12 -7.28 35.21 8.93
N GLU A 13 -7.01 35.84 7.79
CA GLU A 13 -7.87 36.83 7.13
C GLU A 13 -8.66 36.24 5.94
N THR A 14 -8.55 34.93 5.70
CA THR A 14 -9.23 34.24 4.60
C THR A 14 -10.50 33.55 5.09
N LEU A 15 -11.62 33.84 4.42
CA LEU A 15 -12.90 33.13 4.54
C LEU A 15 -13.01 32.06 3.45
N PHE A 16 -13.23 30.82 3.85
CA PHE A 16 -13.50 29.70 2.96
C PHE A 16 -15.01 29.44 2.92
N SER A 17 -15.67 29.83 1.82
CA SER A 17 -17.13 29.75 1.71
C SER A 17 -17.62 28.36 1.32
N THR A 18 -18.73 27.94 1.93
CA THR A 18 -19.47 26.71 1.60
C THR A 18 -20.92 26.84 2.04
N ASP A 19 -21.84 26.28 1.25
CA ASP A 19 -23.27 26.25 1.57
C ASP A 19 -23.65 25.08 2.51
N ILE A 20 -22.67 24.24 2.85
CA ILE A 20 -22.90 22.99 3.57
C ILE A 20 -22.87 23.21 5.08
N LYS A 21 -23.95 22.78 5.74
CA LYS A 21 -24.09 22.84 7.20
C LYS A 21 -23.73 21.49 7.82
N LEU A 22 -22.61 21.46 8.53
CA LEU A 22 -22.14 20.27 9.24
C LEU A 22 -22.32 20.39 10.76
N SER A 23 -22.56 19.26 11.40
CA SER A 23 -22.42 19.12 12.86
C SER A 23 -20.99 19.47 13.27
N PRO A 24 -20.80 20.41 14.22
CA PRO A 24 -19.48 20.91 14.57
C PRO A 24 -18.64 19.86 15.31
N CYS A 25 -17.39 19.70 14.88
CA CYS A 25 -16.34 19.01 15.60
C CYS A 25 -15.65 19.99 16.58
N SER A 26 -15.69 19.67 17.87
CA SER A 26 -15.11 20.52 18.92
C SER A 26 -13.58 20.55 18.89
N ASP A 27 -12.95 19.43 18.54
CA ASP A 27 -11.49 19.33 18.44
C ASP A 27 -11.09 18.28 17.39
N PHE A 28 -10.69 18.78 16.22
CA PHE A 28 -10.25 17.96 15.09
C PHE A 28 -8.93 17.24 15.35
N LYS A 29 -8.16 17.62 16.38
CA LYS A 29 -6.91 16.93 16.77
C LYS A 29 -7.16 15.57 17.41
N ASN A 30 -8.41 15.28 17.78
CA ASN A 30 -8.82 13.93 18.20
C ASN A 30 -9.00 12.96 17.04
N PHE A 31 -8.66 13.37 15.82
CA PHE A 31 -8.72 12.54 14.63
C PHE A 31 -7.32 12.41 14.04
N THR A 32 -6.99 11.20 13.60
CA THR A 32 -5.87 10.98 12.69
C THR A 32 -6.42 11.09 11.28
N ILE A 33 -5.96 12.08 10.53
CA ILE A 33 -6.48 12.42 9.19
C ILE A 33 -5.36 12.31 8.17
N PHE A 34 -5.65 11.64 7.06
CA PHE A 34 -4.75 11.49 5.93
C PHE A 34 -5.41 11.93 4.63
N ARG A 35 -4.62 12.48 3.72
CA ARG A 35 -5.03 12.61 2.31
C ARG A 35 -4.92 11.24 1.66
N ALA A 36 -5.95 10.87 0.91
CA ALA A 36 -6.04 9.61 0.20
C ALA A 36 -6.25 9.89 -1.29
N TYR A 37 -5.50 9.21 -2.14
CA TYR A 37 -5.61 9.30 -3.58
C TYR A 37 -6.14 8.00 -4.16
N CYS A 38 -7.02 8.12 -5.15
CA CYS A 38 -7.49 7.04 -6.00
C CYS A 38 -7.58 7.57 -7.44
N ARG A 39 -7.50 6.71 -8.46
CA ARG A 39 -7.60 7.16 -9.86
C ARG A 39 -8.95 7.82 -10.18
N LYS A 40 -9.99 7.45 -9.44
CA LYS A 40 -11.30 8.07 -9.53
C LYS A 40 -12.13 7.74 -8.30
N PHE A 41 -12.49 8.74 -7.52
CA PHE A 41 -13.56 8.65 -6.54
C PHE A 41 -14.87 9.11 -7.18
N ASN A 42 -15.96 8.36 -6.99
CA ASN A 42 -17.29 8.92 -7.13
C ASN A 42 -17.71 9.55 -5.80
N GLU A 43 -18.54 10.57 -5.85
CA GLU A 43 -19.05 11.27 -4.66
C GLU A 43 -19.77 10.34 -3.66
N ILE A 44 -20.33 9.24 -4.14
CA ILE A 44 -21.02 8.25 -3.31
C ILE A 44 -20.09 7.17 -2.73
N ASP A 45 -18.79 7.19 -3.04
CA ASP A 45 -17.81 6.18 -2.60
C ASP A 45 -17.35 6.37 -1.15
N ILE A 46 -18.26 6.80 -0.27
CA ILE A 46 -18.01 6.92 1.16
C ILE A 46 -17.91 5.52 1.76
N LYS A 47 -16.82 5.24 2.47
CA LYS A 47 -16.59 3.95 3.14
C LYS A 47 -16.43 4.15 4.64
N GLN A 48 -17.14 3.36 5.43
CA GLN A 48 -16.88 3.26 6.86
C GLN A 48 -15.63 2.41 7.08
N ILE A 49 -14.69 2.91 7.88
CA ILE A 49 -13.46 2.22 8.24
C ILE A 49 -13.68 1.46 9.53
N LYS A 50 -13.42 0.16 9.45
CA LYS A 50 -13.34 -0.74 10.60
C LYS A 50 -11.92 -1.18 10.83
N ILE A 51 -11.50 -1.17 12.09
CA ILE A 51 -10.24 -1.78 12.51
C ILE A 51 -10.61 -2.90 13.45
N ASP A 52 -10.26 -4.12 13.05
CA ASP A 52 -10.83 -5.36 13.57
C ASP A 52 -12.37 -5.33 13.47
N ASP A 53 -13.09 -5.26 14.59
CA ASP A 53 -14.54 -5.21 14.61
C ASP A 53 -15.12 -3.82 14.91
N ASP A 54 -14.27 -2.87 15.30
CA ASP A 54 -14.65 -1.55 15.78
C ASP A 54 -14.84 -0.55 14.64
N ASP A 55 -15.89 0.28 14.76
CA ASP A 55 -16.12 1.40 13.87
C ASP A 55 -15.19 2.57 14.25
N CYS A 56 -14.13 2.76 13.46
CA CYS A 56 -13.06 3.69 13.80
C CYS A 56 -13.10 4.98 12.98
N GLY A 57 -13.69 4.99 11.79
CA GLY A 57 -13.65 6.18 10.94
C GLY A 57 -14.31 6.07 9.57
N PHE A 58 -13.87 6.93 8.66
CA PHE A 58 -14.37 7.02 7.29
C PHE A 58 -13.25 7.28 6.27
N LEU A 59 -13.41 6.72 5.08
CA LEU A 59 -12.85 7.23 3.83
C LEU A 59 -13.93 8.05 3.14
N ILE A 60 -13.65 9.32 2.88
CA ILE A 60 -14.61 10.28 2.34
C ILE A 60 -13.99 10.94 1.10
N PRO A 61 -14.56 10.74 -0.10
CA PRO A 61 -14.18 11.52 -1.27
C PRO A 61 -14.29 13.03 -1.00
N SER A 62 -13.38 13.82 -1.56
CA SER A 62 -13.31 15.25 -1.26
C SER A 62 -14.60 15.99 -1.62
N PHE A 63 -15.23 15.66 -2.76
CA PHE A 63 -16.52 16.24 -3.15
C PHE A 63 -17.69 15.84 -2.26
N SER A 64 -17.65 14.67 -1.60
CA SER A 64 -18.68 14.26 -0.64
C SER A 64 -18.73 15.17 0.59
N LEU A 65 -17.60 15.79 0.97
CA LEU A 65 -17.56 16.74 2.09
C LEU A 65 -18.44 17.96 1.84
N LEU A 66 -18.65 18.30 0.56
CA LEU A 66 -19.41 19.48 0.13
C LEU A 66 -20.78 19.13 -0.45
N SER A 67 -21.29 17.92 -0.20
CA SER A 67 -22.55 17.46 -0.78
C SER A 67 -23.55 17.03 0.27
N GLN A 68 -24.83 17.13 -0.09
CA GLN A 68 -25.95 16.52 0.64
C GLN A 68 -26.55 15.31 -0.10
N ASP A 69 -26.12 15.03 -1.32
CA ASP A 69 -26.73 14.08 -2.26
C ASP A 69 -26.14 12.66 -2.12
N HIS A 70 -25.96 12.21 -0.88
CA HIS A 70 -25.50 10.85 -0.57
C HIS A 70 -26.07 10.32 0.75
N ASP A 71 -26.02 9.02 0.97
CA ASP A 71 -26.70 8.34 2.09
C ASP A 71 -26.09 8.58 3.48
N TYR A 72 -24.93 9.25 3.55
CA TYR A 72 -24.29 9.68 4.80
C TYR A 72 -24.57 11.13 5.21
N SER A 73 -25.20 11.96 4.38
CA SER A 73 -25.26 13.42 4.58
C SER A 73 -25.99 13.83 5.85
N SER A 74 -27.02 13.08 6.23
CA SER A 74 -27.81 13.28 7.46
C SER A 74 -27.26 12.58 8.70
N LYS A 75 -26.18 11.79 8.59
CA LYS A 75 -25.63 11.04 9.73
C LYS A 75 -24.74 11.97 10.57
N GLY A 76 -25.14 12.24 11.81
CA GLY A 76 -24.40 13.14 12.71
C GLY A 76 -22.91 12.80 12.87
N ASN A 77 -22.57 11.50 13.00
CA ASN A 77 -21.16 11.08 13.05
C ASN A 77 -20.42 11.46 11.76
N PHE A 78 -20.97 11.17 10.57
CA PHE A 78 -20.33 11.54 9.30
C PHE A 78 -20.08 13.04 9.19
N GLN A 79 -21.05 13.87 9.63
CA GLN A 79 -20.90 15.31 9.61
C GLN A 79 -19.76 15.79 10.52
N VAL A 80 -19.61 15.20 11.72
CA VAL A 80 -18.49 15.51 12.64
C VAL A 80 -17.14 15.15 12.03
N PHE A 81 -17.03 13.99 11.36
CA PHE A 81 -15.81 13.60 10.66
C PHE A 81 -15.51 14.54 9.48
N SER A 82 -16.54 14.94 8.73
CA SER A 82 -16.40 15.88 7.60
C SER A 82 -15.91 17.24 8.06
N ASP A 83 -16.47 17.78 9.14
CA ASP A 83 -16.05 19.05 9.73
C ASP A 83 -14.61 18.96 10.27
N ALA A 84 -14.23 17.84 10.88
CA ALA A 84 -12.85 17.60 11.32
C ALA A 84 -11.86 17.59 10.14
N ILE A 85 -12.23 16.95 9.03
CA ILE A 85 -11.42 16.90 7.80
C ILE A 85 -11.22 18.30 7.21
N ILE A 86 -12.29 19.09 7.08
CA ILE A 86 -12.19 20.45 6.52
C ILE A 86 -11.26 21.31 7.39
N LYS A 87 -11.48 21.32 8.72
CA LYS A 87 -10.64 22.06 9.66
C LYS A 87 -9.17 21.64 9.57
N TRP A 88 -8.92 20.33 9.52
CA TRP A 88 -7.58 19.79 9.36
C TRP A 88 -6.96 20.22 8.03
N HIS A 89 -7.68 20.07 6.91
CA HIS A 89 -7.20 20.41 5.58
C HIS A 89 -6.78 21.88 5.51
N LEU A 90 -7.67 22.79 5.94
CA LEU A 90 -7.41 24.23 5.96
C LEU A 90 -6.25 24.61 6.88
N SER A 91 -6.08 23.93 8.01
CA SER A 91 -4.93 24.16 8.90
C SER A 91 -3.58 23.79 8.31
N ASN A 92 -3.56 23.00 7.23
CA ASN A 92 -2.37 22.56 6.50
C ASN A 92 -2.22 23.27 5.14
N LEU A 93 -3.06 24.25 4.83
CA LEU A 93 -2.91 25.08 3.64
C LEU A 93 -1.96 26.24 3.92
N ASP A 94 -1.11 26.56 2.95
CA ASP A 94 -0.42 27.83 2.92
C ASP A 94 -1.42 28.93 2.50
N THR A 95 -1.71 29.82 3.42
CA THR A 95 -2.73 30.87 3.26
C THR A 95 -2.14 32.25 2.95
N GLU A 96 -0.81 32.39 2.94
CA GLU A 96 -0.14 33.70 2.84
C GLU A 96 -0.47 34.47 1.54
N ASN A 97 -0.86 33.75 0.48
CA ASN A 97 -1.16 34.31 -0.83
C ASN A 97 -2.63 34.14 -1.26
N LEU A 98 -3.51 33.74 -0.35
CA LEU A 98 -4.93 33.54 -0.68
C LEU A 98 -5.71 34.86 -0.65
N LYS A 99 -6.79 34.89 -1.43
CA LYS A 99 -7.75 36.01 -1.40
C LYS A 99 -8.47 36.04 -0.06
N SER A 100 -9.08 37.18 0.28
CA SER A 100 -9.93 37.32 1.48
C SER A 100 -11.11 36.35 1.50
N GLU A 101 -11.62 35.93 0.35
CA GLU A 101 -12.67 34.93 0.22
C GLU A 101 -12.35 33.93 -0.88
N VAL A 102 -12.42 32.64 -0.56
CA VAL A 102 -12.10 31.54 -1.48
C VAL A 102 -13.16 30.43 -1.36
N PRO A 103 -13.79 30.00 -2.47
CA PRO A 103 -14.68 28.84 -2.45
C PRO A 103 -13.95 27.58 -1.99
N LEU A 104 -14.52 26.84 -1.03
CA LEU A 104 -13.88 25.65 -0.44
C LEU A 104 -13.70 24.51 -1.47
N ASP A 105 -14.58 24.42 -2.46
CA ASP A 105 -14.54 23.43 -3.54
C ASP A 105 -13.30 23.55 -4.43
N SER A 106 -12.67 24.73 -4.50
CA SER A 106 -11.45 24.97 -5.29
C SER A 106 -10.24 24.14 -4.85
N PHE A 107 -10.29 23.53 -3.66
CA PHE A 107 -9.22 22.66 -3.13
C PHE A 107 -9.50 21.16 -3.34
N PHE A 108 -10.63 20.80 -3.94
CA PHE A 108 -11.09 19.42 -4.10
C PHE A 108 -11.05 18.96 -5.56
N ASN A 109 -10.87 17.65 -5.76
CA ASN A 109 -10.81 17.04 -7.09
C ASN A 109 -11.22 15.56 -7.03
N GLU A 110 -11.53 14.98 -8.20
CA GLU A 110 -12.06 13.62 -8.33
C GLU A 110 -11.09 12.51 -7.88
N ASN A 111 -9.81 12.83 -7.73
CA ASN A 111 -8.79 11.87 -7.31
C ASN A 111 -8.46 11.98 -5.82
N LEU A 112 -8.97 13.01 -5.14
CA LEU A 112 -8.72 13.28 -3.73
C LEU A 112 -9.88 12.79 -2.86
N GLY A 113 -9.51 12.07 -1.81
CA GLY A 113 -10.35 11.75 -0.67
C GLY A 113 -9.57 11.94 0.63
N PHE A 114 -10.24 11.70 1.73
CA PHE A 114 -9.68 11.82 3.07
C PHE A 114 -10.03 10.59 3.89
N ILE A 115 -9.04 10.10 4.62
CA ILE A 115 -9.22 9.08 5.64
C ILE A 115 -9.19 9.78 6.98
N ALA A 116 -10.22 9.61 7.78
CA ALA A 116 -10.29 10.16 9.12
C ALA A 116 -10.65 9.06 10.11
N ILE A 117 -9.80 8.88 11.12
CA ILE A 117 -9.92 7.86 12.17
C ILE A 117 -10.01 8.56 13.52
N SER A 118 -11.00 8.22 14.33
CA SER A 118 -11.16 8.75 15.68
C SER A 118 -10.12 8.16 16.63
N ASN A 119 -9.30 9.01 17.26
CA ASN A 119 -8.30 8.59 18.24
C ASN A 119 -8.92 8.03 19.52
N ARG A 120 -10.23 8.24 19.74
CA ARG A 120 -10.96 7.62 20.87
C ARG A 120 -11.15 6.12 20.68
N ASN A 121 -11.31 5.69 19.43
CA ASN A 121 -11.58 4.31 19.05
C ASN A 121 -10.32 3.60 18.53
N TYR A 122 -9.17 4.30 18.52
CA TYR A 122 -7.94 3.83 17.93
C TYR A 122 -6.74 4.30 18.74
N SER A 123 -6.10 3.38 19.46
CA SER A 123 -4.78 3.62 20.04
C SER A 123 -3.74 3.59 18.92
N ASN A 124 -3.23 4.79 18.59
CA ASN A 124 -2.30 4.94 17.49
C ASN A 124 -0.97 4.25 17.81
N SER A 125 -0.54 3.34 16.93
CA SER A 125 0.81 2.80 16.92
C SER A 125 1.31 2.75 15.48
N LYS A 126 2.62 3.01 15.29
CA LYS A 126 3.26 2.98 13.97
C LYS A 126 2.98 1.68 13.22
N ASP A 127 2.96 0.55 13.93
CA ASP A 127 2.67 -0.78 13.38
C ASP A 127 1.27 -0.89 12.78
N LYS A 128 0.27 -0.28 13.41
CA LYS A 128 -1.10 -0.28 12.91
C LYS A 128 -1.25 0.67 11.73
N GLU A 129 -0.61 1.84 11.78
CA GLU A 129 -0.58 2.78 10.64
C GLU A 129 0.02 2.14 9.39
N ARG A 130 1.16 1.44 9.54
CA ARG A 130 1.81 0.70 8.44
C ARG A 130 0.89 -0.37 7.83
N LYS A 131 0.12 -1.09 8.65
CA LYS A 131 -0.87 -2.08 8.17
C LYS A 131 -1.99 -1.43 7.37
N ILE A 132 -2.59 -0.38 7.94
CA ILE A 132 -3.65 0.37 7.26
C ILE A 132 -3.14 0.88 5.91
N PHE A 133 -1.91 1.39 5.87
CA PHE A 133 -1.26 1.85 4.64
C PHE A 133 -1.19 0.76 3.55
N PHE A 134 -0.63 -0.42 3.85
CA PHE A 134 -0.53 -1.49 2.84
C PHE A 134 -1.89 -2.03 2.40
N GLU A 135 -2.85 -2.16 3.32
CA GLU A 135 -4.21 -2.58 2.98
C GLU A 135 -4.92 -1.57 2.09
N LEU A 136 -4.70 -0.27 2.32
CA LEU A 136 -5.22 0.80 1.47
C LEU A 136 -4.63 0.74 0.06
N ILE A 137 -3.30 0.60 -0.06
CA ILE A 137 -2.67 0.44 -1.39
C ILE A 137 -3.23 -0.80 -2.08
N ASN A 138 -3.41 -1.90 -1.34
CA ASN A 138 -3.99 -3.11 -1.90
C ASN A 138 -5.44 -2.91 -2.38
N ALA A 139 -6.20 -2.03 -1.72
CA ALA A 139 -7.53 -1.58 -2.14
C ALA A 139 -7.54 -0.50 -3.23
N GLY A 140 -6.36 -0.10 -3.74
CA GLY A 140 -6.22 0.93 -4.77
C GLY A 140 -6.26 2.37 -4.26
N ILE A 141 -5.98 2.55 -2.98
CA ILE A 141 -5.96 3.85 -2.31
C ILE A 141 -4.54 4.12 -1.83
N TYR A 142 -3.94 5.20 -2.30
CA TYR A 142 -2.64 5.64 -1.82
C TYR A 142 -2.79 6.71 -0.74
N VAL A 143 -2.06 6.60 0.36
CA VAL A 143 -2.06 7.62 1.42
C VAL A 143 -0.89 8.56 1.24
N ASP A 144 -1.18 9.85 1.12
CA ASP A 144 -0.16 10.88 0.93
C ASP A 144 0.42 11.36 2.25
N ILE A 145 1.65 10.92 2.49
CA ILE A 145 2.47 11.30 3.64
C ILE A 145 3.45 12.41 3.26
N LEU A 146 3.70 12.64 1.96
CA LEU A 146 4.71 13.59 1.48
C LEU A 146 4.11 14.96 1.08
N HIS A 147 2.79 15.11 1.21
CA HIS A 147 2.03 16.29 0.83
C HIS A 147 2.24 16.70 -0.63
N LYS A 148 2.32 15.73 -1.55
CA LYS A 148 2.45 15.97 -3.00
C LYS A 148 1.09 16.18 -3.65
N SER A 149 1.09 16.70 -4.89
CA SER A 149 -0.15 16.86 -5.67
C SER A 149 -0.76 15.50 -6.04
N PRO A 150 -2.10 15.40 -6.20
CA PRO A 150 -2.76 14.15 -6.59
C PRO A 150 -2.19 13.53 -7.87
N SER A 151 -1.95 14.36 -8.90
CA SER A 151 -1.41 13.95 -10.20
C SER A 151 -0.06 13.25 -10.11
N PHE A 152 0.76 13.64 -9.13
CA PHE A 152 2.07 13.03 -8.89
C PHE A 152 1.95 11.53 -8.66
N TYR A 153 0.92 11.12 -7.92
CA TYR A 153 0.67 9.72 -7.62
C TYR A 153 -0.19 9.06 -8.69
N THR A 154 -1.31 9.67 -9.09
CA THR A 154 -2.30 9.01 -9.95
C THR A 154 -1.82 8.79 -11.38
N GLU A 155 -0.85 9.59 -11.85
CA GLU A 155 -0.22 9.41 -13.17
C GLU A 155 0.97 8.43 -13.13
N ASN A 156 1.41 8.01 -11.95
CA ASN A 156 2.47 7.02 -11.84
C ASN A 156 1.98 5.66 -12.40
N PRO A 157 2.74 5.01 -13.31
CA PRO A 157 2.37 3.72 -13.89
C PRO A 157 2.11 2.60 -12.87
N LEU A 158 2.73 2.70 -11.69
CA LEU A 158 2.58 1.76 -10.58
C LEU A 158 1.41 2.09 -9.66
N PHE A 159 0.74 3.23 -9.85
CA PHE A 159 -0.46 3.53 -9.10
C PHE A 159 -1.50 2.45 -9.37
N PRO A 160 -1.99 1.73 -8.34
CA PRO A 160 -2.83 0.56 -8.52
C PRO A 160 -4.04 0.90 -9.40
N ASN A 161 -4.24 0.12 -10.46
CA ASN A 161 -5.42 0.25 -11.32
C ASN A 161 -6.57 -0.62 -10.79
N LYS A 162 -6.95 -0.39 -9.53
CA LYS A 162 -8.00 -1.15 -8.86
C LYS A 162 -9.21 -0.26 -8.65
N ASN A 163 -10.39 -0.81 -8.94
CA ASN A 163 -11.63 -0.17 -8.54
C ASN A 163 -11.77 -0.27 -7.02
N LEU A 164 -12.28 0.80 -6.42
CA LEU A 164 -12.63 0.78 -5.01
C LEU A 164 -13.59 -0.38 -4.71
N PRO A 165 -13.46 -1.05 -3.56
CA PRO A 165 -14.39 -2.09 -3.15
C PRO A 165 -15.83 -1.59 -3.19
N SER A 166 -16.76 -2.34 -3.79
CA SER A 166 -18.18 -1.98 -3.87
C SER A 166 -18.87 -1.97 -2.50
N THR A 167 -18.23 -2.55 -1.48
CA THR A 167 -18.72 -2.56 -0.10
C THR A 167 -18.77 -1.14 0.47
N LYS A 168 -19.70 -0.88 1.41
CA LYS A 168 -19.73 0.38 2.19
C LYS A 168 -18.74 0.40 3.35
N ARG A 169 -17.99 -0.68 3.54
CA ARG A 169 -17.07 -0.88 4.66
C ARG A 169 -15.74 -1.38 4.15
N ILE A 170 -14.67 -0.85 4.72
CA ILE A 170 -13.30 -1.36 4.60
C ILE A 170 -12.90 -1.83 5.99
N THR A 171 -12.47 -3.09 6.12
CA THR A 171 -12.06 -3.68 7.39
C THR A 171 -10.57 -3.99 7.35
N PHE A 172 -9.83 -3.42 8.29
CA PHE A 172 -8.41 -3.67 8.49
C PHE A 172 -8.23 -4.61 9.68
N LYS A 173 -7.53 -5.73 9.50
CA LYS A 173 -7.19 -6.64 10.61
C LYS A 173 -5.85 -6.25 11.21
N THR A 174 -5.74 -6.25 12.54
CA THR A 174 -4.51 -5.87 13.25
C THR A 174 -3.53 -7.03 13.47
N THR A 175 -3.76 -8.20 12.89
CA THR A 175 -2.86 -9.36 12.99
C THR A 175 -1.41 -9.01 12.65
N SER A 176 -0.43 -9.53 13.40
CA SER A 176 0.99 -9.25 13.20
C SER A 176 1.50 -9.89 11.90
N ASN A 177 2.03 -9.06 10.99
CA ASN A 177 2.72 -9.50 9.79
C ASN A 177 4.07 -8.77 9.75
N LYS A 178 5.17 -9.52 9.92
CA LYS A 178 6.53 -8.94 10.00
C LYS A 178 6.95 -8.23 8.73
N ALA A 179 6.46 -8.62 7.55
CA ALA A 179 6.77 -7.94 6.30
C ALA A 179 6.28 -6.49 6.30
N ILE A 180 5.07 -6.27 6.81
CA ILE A 180 4.46 -4.94 6.92
C ILE A 180 5.17 -4.05 7.97
N LEU A 181 5.83 -4.67 8.96
CA LEU A 181 6.53 -3.94 10.01
C LEU A 181 7.95 -3.52 9.60
N ASP A 182 8.46 -4.02 8.49
CA ASP A 182 9.79 -3.68 8.01
C ASP A 182 9.84 -2.23 7.50
N GLU A 183 10.77 -1.44 8.04
CA GLU A 183 10.89 -0.01 7.73
C GLU A 183 11.37 0.23 6.30
N PHE A 184 12.26 -0.63 5.78
CA PHE A 184 12.76 -0.51 4.42
C PHE A 184 11.67 -0.77 3.38
N ILE A 185 10.85 -1.81 3.60
CA ILE A 185 9.69 -2.09 2.73
C ILE A 185 8.70 -0.92 2.78
N CYS A 186 8.45 -0.36 3.98
CA CYS A 186 7.60 0.83 4.13
C CYS A 186 8.14 2.02 3.33
N ASP A 187 9.43 2.34 3.43
CA ASP A 187 10.02 3.49 2.73
C ASP A 187 9.95 3.36 1.21
N ILE A 188 10.11 2.14 0.68
CA ILE A 188 9.96 1.86 -0.75
C ILE A 188 8.54 2.20 -1.22
N PHE A 189 7.51 1.67 -0.55
CA PHE A 189 6.12 1.87 -0.95
C PHE A 189 5.56 3.24 -0.56
N ASN A 190 6.08 3.88 0.50
CA ASN A 190 5.65 5.21 0.93
C ASN A 190 6.21 6.31 0.03
N SER A 191 7.39 6.14 -0.56
CA SER A 191 8.07 7.26 -1.21
C SER A 191 8.84 6.84 -2.44
N ILE A 192 9.82 5.96 -2.29
CA ILE A 192 10.88 5.79 -3.30
C ILE A 192 10.30 5.38 -4.65
N ILE A 193 9.43 4.37 -4.65
CA ILE A 193 8.94 3.78 -5.90
C ILE A 193 8.01 4.71 -6.68
N PHE A 194 7.24 5.55 -5.98
CA PHE A 194 6.32 6.51 -6.60
C PHE A 194 7.05 7.77 -7.08
N ASN A 195 8.23 8.07 -6.54
CA ASN A 195 9.10 9.13 -7.05
C ASN A 195 9.95 8.70 -8.25
N GLU A 196 10.07 7.40 -8.51
CA GLU A 196 10.87 6.87 -9.61
C GLU A 196 10.04 6.80 -10.91
N THR A 197 10.63 7.27 -12.01
CA THR A 197 10.02 7.27 -13.34
C THR A 197 10.66 6.23 -14.26
N ASP A 198 11.89 5.82 -13.97
CA ASP A 198 12.59 4.79 -14.71
C ASP A 198 12.09 3.39 -14.31
N HIS A 199 11.50 2.67 -15.26
CA HIS A 199 10.92 1.35 -15.02
C HIS A 199 11.93 0.29 -14.59
N PHE A 200 13.21 0.44 -14.97
CA PHE A 200 14.26 -0.45 -14.50
C PHE A 200 14.54 -0.20 -13.02
N LEU A 201 14.65 1.06 -12.60
CA LEU A 201 14.83 1.41 -11.19
C LEU A 201 13.62 1.04 -10.35
N GLN A 202 12.40 1.23 -10.86
CA GLN A 202 11.18 0.72 -10.22
C GLN A 202 11.24 -0.80 -9.99
N PHE A 203 11.59 -1.58 -11.03
CA PHE A 203 11.75 -3.03 -10.89
C PHE A 203 12.87 -3.39 -9.91
N PHE A 204 13.98 -2.66 -9.94
CA PHE A 204 15.09 -2.84 -9.01
C PHE A 204 14.62 -2.65 -7.55
N TYR A 205 13.91 -1.57 -7.23
CA TYR A 205 13.37 -1.33 -5.90
C TYR A 205 12.36 -2.40 -5.48
N LEU A 206 11.49 -2.83 -6.39
CA LEU A 206 10.60 -3.98 -6.16
C LEU A 206 11.38 -5.25 -5.84
N TYR A 207 12.47 -5.51 -6.55
CA TYR A 207 13.30 -6.67 -6.25
C TYR A 207 14.01 -6.56 -4.90
N GLN A 208 14.41 -5.36 -4.47
CA GLN A 208 14.97 -5.18 -3.13
C GLN A 208 13.96 -5.58 -2.03
N VAL A 209 12.68 -5.35 -2.25
CA VAL A 209 11.62 -5.85 -1.36
C VAL A 209 11.58 -7.38 -1.36
N VAL A 210 11.69 -8.01 -2.53
CA VAL A 210 11.79 -9.48 -2.62
C VAL A 210 13.01 -10.00 -1.85
N GLU A 211 14.17 -9.33 -1.97
CA GLU A 211 15.39 -9.68 -1.21
C GLU A 211 15.15 -9.64 0.30
N THR A 212 14.51 -8.59 0.82
CA THR A 212 14.12 -8.50 2.24
C THR A 212 13.15 -9.62 2.65
N LEU A 213 12.14 -9.92 1.83
CA LEU A 213 11.17 -10.98 2.14
C LEU A 213 11.82 -12.37 2.18
N ILE A 214 12.77 -12.67 1.27
CA ILE A 214 13.48 -13.95 1.29
C ILE A 214 14.50 -14.07 2.45
N GLU A 215 14.95 -12.97 3.04
CA GLU A 215 15.69 -12.98 4.31
C GLU A 215 14.81 -13.41 5.48
N PHE A 216 13.54 -13.02 5.49
CA PHE A 216 12.58 -13.53 6.48
C PHE A 216 12.35 -15.03 6.30
N VAL A 217 12.17 -15.49 5.07
CA VAL A 217 12.09 -16.94 4.75
C VAL A 217 13.35 -17.67 5.24
N MET A 218 14.54 -17.15 4.98
CA MET A 218 15.79 -17.75 5.45
C MET A 218 15.86 -17.83 6.98
N SER A 219 15.49 -16.76 7.68
CA SER A 219 15.47 -16.72 9.15
C SER A 219 14.51 -17.75 9.76
N GLN A 220 13.37 -17.95 9.11
CA GLN A 220 12.37 -18.95 9.48
C GLN A 220 12.87 -20.37 9.25
N GLU A 221 13.44 -20.65 8.08
CA GLU A 221 13.99 -21.96 7.76
C GLU A 221 15.14 -22.34 8.69
N TYR A 222 16.02 -21.37 9.03
CA TYR A 222 17.07 -21.56 10.02
C TYR A 222 16.50 -21.90 11.40
N SER A 223 15.48 -21.16 11.86
CA SER A 223 14.79 -21.44 13.13
C SER A 223 14.19 -22.86 13.14
N LYS A 224 13.50 -23.27 12.07
CA LYS A 224 12.95 -24.63 11.94
C LYS A 224 14.04 -25.71 12.01
N VAL A 225 15.19 -25.49 11.37
CA VAL A 225 16.33 -26.42 11.42
C VAL A 225 16.90 -26.49 12.84
N MET A 226 17.08 -25.35 13.51
CA MET A 226 17.60 -25.31 14.89
C MET A 226 16.66 -25.98 15.89
N THR A 227 15.35 -25.77 15.77
CA THR A 227 14.36 -26.49 16.57
C THR A 227 14.48 -28.00 16.35
N LYS A 228 14.56 -28.47 15.10
CA LYS A 228 14.77 -29.89 14.80
C LYS A 228 16.06 -30.45 15.40
N ILE A 229 17.17 -29.69 15.35
CA ILE A 229 18.44 -30.11 15.97
C ILE A 229 18.29 -30.27 17.48
N ASN A 230 17.66 -29.29 18.14
CA ASN A 230 17.43 -29.33 19.58
C ASN A 230 16.50 -30.49 19.99
N ASP A 231 15.44 -30.73 19.20
CA ASP A 231 14.47 -31.80 19.45
C ASP A 231 15.05 -33.21 19.29
N LEU A 232 16.08 -33.36 18.44
CA LEU A 232 16.75 -34.65 18.21
C LEU A 232 17.70 -35.07 19.35
N GLY A 233 18.04 -34.15 20.27
CA GLY A 233 18.94 -34.42 21.39
C GLY A 233 20.33 -34.94 20.99
N GLY A 234 21.06 -35.58 21.92
CA GLY A 234 22.41 -36.13 21.69
C GLY A 234 22.47 -37.41 20.82
N GLY A 235 21.34 -37.86 20.27
CA GLY A 235 21.20 -39.11 19.53
C GLY A 235 21.00 -38.94 18.02
N VAL A 236 21.55 -37.87 17.43
CA VAL A 236 21.32 -37.57 16.01
C VAL A 236 22.03 -38.58 15.10
N SER A 237 21.29 -39.31 14.28
CA SER A 237 21.89 -40.17 13.27
C SER A 237 22.56 -39.34 12.17
N THR A 238 23.66 -39.85 11.59
CA THR A 238 24.38 -39.18 10.49
C THR A 238 23.47 -38.88 9.28
N GLN A 239 22.44 -39.69 9.04
CA GLN A 239 21.45 -39.45 7.99
C GLN A 239 20.53 -38.26 8.29
N GLN A 240 20.11 -38.08 9.54
CA GLN A 240 19.30 -36.93 9.94
C GLN A 240 20.10 -35.63 9.85
N LEU A 241 21.37 -35.64 10.28
CA LEU A 241 22.29 -34.52 10.11
C LEU A 241 22.47 -34.15 8.64
N LYS A 242 22.68 -35.15 7.76
CA LYS A 242 22.84 -34.90 6.33
C LYS A 242 21.61 -34.23 5.71
N LYS A 243 20.40 -34.69 6.06
CA LYS A 243 19.15 -34.07 5.58
C LYS A 243 18.97 -32.63 6.08
N LEU A 244 19.37 -32.32 7.30
CA LEU A 244 19.31 -30.97 7.84
C LEU A 244 20.31 -30.04 7.14
N VAL A 245 21.53 -30.52 6.87
CA VAL A 245 22.52 -29.78 6.06
C VAL A 245 22.04 -29.55 4.64
N GLU A 246 21.44 -30.57 4.00
CA GLU A 246 20.81 -30.42 2.69
C GLU A 246 19.72 -29.34 2.73
N THR A 247 18.81 -29.38 3.70
CA THR A 247 17.75 -28.37 3.87
C THR A 247 18.31 -26.94 4.03
N LEU A 248 19.41 -26.78 4.77
CA LEU A 248 20.10 -25.50 4.91
C LEU A 248 20.71 -25.05 3.58
N ASN A 249 21.44 -25.94 2.89
CA ASN A 249 22.05 -25.63 1.60
C ASN A 249 20.99 -25.23 0.55
N GLU A 250 19.83 -25.89 0.55
CA GLU A 250 18.71 -25.50 -0.31
C GLU A 250 18.15 -24.13 0.04
N SER A 251 18.12 -23.79 1.33
CA SER A 251 17.62 -22.50 1.81
C SER A 251 18.61 -21.34 1.58
N VAL A 252 19.84 -21.60 1.15
CA VAL A 252 20.80 -20.56 0.73
C VAL A 252 20.54 -20.13 -0.73
N GLN A 253 20.04 -21.03 -1.57
CA GLN A 253 19.81 -20.74 -2.99
C GLN A 253 18.69 -19.72 -3.16
N GLU A 254 19.00 -18.57 -3.77
CA GLU A 254 18.09 -17.44 -3.98
C GLU A 254 16.79 -17.87 -4.68
N ARG A 255 16.90 -18.55 -5.84
CA ARG A 255 15.74 -19.07 -6.57
C ARG A 255 14.84 -19.97 -5.70
N LYS A 256 15.43 -20.84 -4.87
CA LYS A 256 14.64 -21.70 -3.97
C LYS A 256 13.93 -20.89 -2.88
N ARG A 257 14.58 -19.86 -2.33
CA ARG A 257 13.96 -18.97 -1.33
C ARG A 257 12.81 -18.16 -1.92
N ILE A 258 12.95 -17.65 -3.13
CA ILE A 258 11.86 -16.96 -3.84
C ILE A 258 10.69 -17.92 -4.06
N ASN A 259 10.94 -19.16 -4.47
CA ASN A 259 9.89 -20.15 -4.65
C ASN A 259 9.20 -20.53 -3.33
N LYS A 260 9.95 -20.65 -2.23
CA LYS A 260 9.36 -20.84 -0.89
C LYS A 260 8.52 -19.63 -0.48
N LEU A 261 9.00 -18.42 -0.71
CA LEU A 261 8.24 -17.19 -0.45
C LEU A 261 6.88 -17.26 -1.15
N CYS A 262 6.89 -17.48 -2.46
CA CYS A 262 5.69 -17.47 -3.31
C CYS A 262 4.70 -18.61 -2.98
N ASN A 263 5.18 -19.80 -2.60
CA ASN A 263 4.35 -21.01 -2.52
C ASN A 263 4.04 -21.49 -1.10
N GLU A 264 4.92 -21.21 -0.13
CA GLU A 264 4.81 -21.75 1.25
C GLU A 264 4.53 -20.65 2.28
N TYR A 265 5.12 -19.47 2.09
CA TYR A 265 5.10 -18.37 3.05
C TYR A 265 4.10 -17.27 2.69
N THR A 266 3.22 -17.50 1.73
CA THR A 266 2.25 -16.50 1.27
C THR A 266 0.93 -17.21 0.93
N ASP A 267 -0.19 -16.50 0.99
CA ASP A 267 -1.45 -17.02 0.45
C ASP A 267 -1.44 -17.08 -1.08
N THR A 268 -2.32 -17.90 -1.63
CA THR A 268 -2.52 -17.96 -3.08
C THR A 268 -2.94 -16.59 -3.61
N TYR A 269 -2.25 -16.11 -4.64
CA TYR A 269 -2.62 -14.89 -5.32
C TYR A 269 -3.73 -15.15 -6.34
N ASN A 270 -4.84 -14.42 -6.24
CA ASN A 270 -6.01 -14.64 -7.11
C ASN A 270 -5.68 -14.47 -8.59
N ASP A 271 -4.72 -13.62 -8.94
CA ASP A 271 -4.34 -13.32 -10.31
C ASP A 271 -3.03 -14.02 -10.75
N SER A 272 -2.66 -15.11 -10.06
CA SER A 272 -1.40 -15.87 -10.29
C SER A 272 -1.17 -16.24 -11.75
N PHE A 273 -2.23 -16.62 -12.48
CA PHE A 273 -2.13 -17.01 -13.88
C PHE A 273 -1.68 -15.85 -14.77
N ASN A 274 -2.28 -14.67 -14.60
CA ASN A 274 -2.01 -13.51 -15.45
C ASN A 274 -0.61 -12.92 -15.18
N ILE A 275 -0.19 -12.83 -13.92
CA ILE A 275 1.19 -12.42 -13.60
C ILE A 275 2.19 -13.42 -14.19
N GLN A 276 1.97 -14.73 -14.00
CA GLN A 276 2.87 -15.75 -14.51
C GLN A 276 3.01 -15.68 -16.03
N GLN A 277 1.87 -15.57 -16.74
CA GLN A 277 1.86 -15.45 -18.19
C GLN A 277 2.59 -14.18 -18.66
N SER A 278 2.34 -13.04 -18.00
CA SER A 278 2.98 -11.76 -18.34
C SER A 278 4.51 -11.82 -18.17
N LEU A 279 5.00 -12.42 -17.08
CA LEU A 279 6.43 -12.59 -16.85
C LEU A 279 7.05 -13.58 -17.86
N PHE A 280 6.35 -14.68 -18.15
CA PHE A 280 6.82 -15.68 -19.11
C PHE A 280 6.94 -15.09 -20.53
N ASP A 281 5.91 -14.38 -20.99
CA ASP A 281 5.91 -13.73 -22.29
C ASP A 281 7.01 -12.68 -22.38
N PHE A 282 7.23 -11.93 -21.30
CA PHE A 282 8.34 -10.98 -21.22
C PHE A 282 9.71 -11.67 -21.39
N ILE A 283 9.97 -12.75 -20.64
CA ILE A 283 11.24 -13.50 -20.70
C ILE A 283 11.46 -14.01 -22.13
N LYS A 284 10.46 -14.66 -22.72
CA LYS A 284 10.54 -15.25 -24.05
C LYS A 284 10.81 -14.21 -25.14
N GLN A 285 10.15 -13.05 -25.06
CA GLN A 285 10.24 -12.02 -26.09
C GLN A 285 11.50 -11.14 -25.96
N ASN A 286 12.02 -10.96 -24.74
CA ASN A 286 13.02 -9.93 -24.47
C ASN A 286 14.38 -10.46 -24.02
N LEU A 287 14.45 -11.67 -23.45
CA LEU A 287 15.66 -12.19 -22.83
C LEU A 287 16.34 -13.30 -23.63
N ASN A 288 15.73 -13.76 -24.73
CA ASN A 288 16.23 -14.83 -25.62
C ASN A 288 16.84 -16.01 -24.85
N SER A 289 16.27 -16.33 -23.70
CA SER A 289 16.77 -17.41 -22.87
C SER A 289 16.21 -18.73 -23.39
N ASP A 290 17.07 -19.71 -23.67
CA ASP A 290 16.73 -21.13 -23.85
C ASP A 290 16.22 -21.77 -22.54
N PHE A 291 15.53 -20.97 -21.72
CA PHE A 291 15.11 -21.35 -20.40
C PHE A 291 14.00 -22.38 -20.55
N GLU A 292 14.31 -23.63 -20.17
CA GLU A 292 13.31 -24.64 -19.84
C GLU A 292 12.65 -24.18 -18.53
N VAL A 293 11.66 -23.29 -18.66
CA VAL A 293 10.99 -22.68 -17.52
C VAL A 293 10.21 -23.75 -16.76
N ASN A 294 10.57 -23.99 -15.50
CA ASN A 294 9.58 -24.35 -14.51
C ASN A 294 8.61 -23.17 -14.44
N ASN A 295 7.38 -23.38 -14.92
CA ASN A 295 6.31 -22.40 -15.08
C ASN A 295 5.78 -21.87 -13.74
N ASP A 296 6.66 -21.34 -12.89
CA ASP A 296 6.31 -20.77 -11.59
C ASP A 296 6.78 -19.31 -11.50
N ILE A 297 6.00 -18.48 -10.80
CA ILE A 297 6.21 -17.03 -10.72
C ILE A 297 7.59 -16.69 -10.14
N GLY A 298 8.03 -17.44 -9.12
CA GLY A 298 9.30 -17.20 -8.43
C GLY A 298 10.51 -17.43 -9.34
N SER A 299 10.48 -18.51 -10.14
CA SER A 299 11.46 -18.75 -11.19
C SER A 299 11.50 -17.61 -12.21
N CYS A 300 10.34 -17.12 -12.65
CA CYS A 300 10.28 -16.01 -13.60
C CYS A 300 10.86 -14.70 -13.03
N ILE A 301 10.51 -14.33 -11.80
CA ILE A 301 11.06 -13.13 -11.13
C ILE A 301 12.59 -13.22 -11.01
N TYR A 302 13.11 -14.38 -10.60
CA TYR A 302 14.54 -14.63 -10.49
C TYR A 302 15.27 -14.45 -11.82
N GLU A 303 14.73 -15.01 -12.90
CA GLU A 303 15.34 -14.90 -14.24
C GLU A 303 15.34 -13.46 -14.76
N ILE A 304 14.23 -12.75 -14.61
CA ILE A 304 14.14 -11.34 -15.01
C ILE A 304 15.17 -10.54 -14.24
N ARG A 305 15.35 -10.77 -12.94
CA ARG A 305 16.38 -10.09 -12.15
C ARG A 305 17.79 -10.43 -12.61
N ASN A 306 18.14 -11.71 -12.75
CA ASN A 306 19.48 -12.12 -13.18
C ASN A 306 19.86 -11.47 -14.51
N LYS A 307 18.94 -11.52 -15.47
CA LYS A 307 19.15 -10.90 -16.77
C LYS A 307 19.20 -9.38 -16.70
N SER A 308 18.36 -8.74 -15.87
CA SER A 308 18.39 -7.29 -15.63
C SER A 308 19.76 -6.82 -15.14
N PHE A 309 20.42 -7.58 -14.28
CA PHE A 309 21.77 -7.26 -13.80
C PHE A 309 22.87 -7.56 -14.84
N HIS A 310 22.82 -8.71 -15.51
CA HIS A 310 23.87 -9.11 -16.45
C HIS A 310 23.79 -8.41 -17.81
N GLU A 311 22.58 -8.06 -18.24
CA GLU A 311 22.28 -7.44 -19.53
C GLU A 311 21.73 -6.02 -19.34
N PHE A 312 22.21 -5.32 -18.31
CA PHE A 312 21.79 -3.95 -17.96
C PHE A 312 21.74 -3.03 -19.19
N ARG A 313 22.73 -3.07 -20.07
CA ARG A 313 22.77 -2.23 -21.28
C ARG A 313 21.65 -2.55 -22.28
N THR A 314 21.22 -3.80 -22.35
CA THR A 314 20.17 -4.29 -23.27
C THR A 314 18.77 -4.00 -22.71
N LEU A 315 18.61 -4.10 -21.38
CA LEU A 315 17.34 -3.90 -20.68
C LEU A 315 17.10 -2.46 -20.22
N ARG A 316 18.13 -1.60 -20.27
CA ARG A 316 18.02 -0.15 -19.99
C ARG A 316 17.07 0.58 -20.93
N ASN A 317 16.68 -0.01 -22.07
CA ASN A 317 15.50 0.47 -22.80
C ASN A 317 14.24 0.21 -21.95
N ALA A 318 13.97 1.14 -21.03
CA ALA A 318 12.96 1.11 -19.97
C ALA A 318 11.54 0.76 -20.48
N THR A 319 11.27 0.93 -21.77
CA THR A 319 10.00 0.56 -22.42
C THR A 319 9.70 -0.94 -22.38
N LYS A 320 10.68 -1.81 -22.14
CA LYS A 320 10.43 -3.25 -22.06
C LYS A 320 9.88 -3.64 -20.69
N LEU A 321 10.49 -3.16 -19.61
CA LEU A 321 10.05 -3.50 -18.25
C LEU A 321 8.71 -2.87 -17.87
N SER A 322 8.36 -1.74 -18.50
CA SER A 322 7.08 -1.05 -18.27
C SER A 322 5.84 -1.95 -18.40
N SER A 323 5.91 -3.01 -19.23
CA SER A 323 4.79 -3.93 -19.42
C SER A 323 4.58 -4.90 -18.26
N ILE A 324 5.62 -5.18 -17.47
CA ILE A 324 5.54 -6.14 -16.34
C ILE A 324 5.60 -5.48 -14.98
N THR A 325 6.22 -4.29 -14.86
CA THR A 325 6.44 -3.60 -13.58
C THR A 325 5.15 -3.40 -12.76
N PRO A 326 3.99 -3.01 -13.35
CA PRO A 326 2.73 -2.95 -12.60
C PRO A 326 2.26 -4.31 -12.06
N HIS A 327 2.39 -5.38 -12.86
CA HIS A 327 2.01 -6.72 -12.41
C HIS A 327 2.95 -7.21 -11.29
N VAL A 328 4.25 -6.94 -11.41
CA VAL A 328 5.24 -7.26 -10.36
C VAL A 328 4.95 -6.49 -9.07
N PHE A 329 4.60 -5.21 -9.18
CA PHE A 329 4.17 -4.37 -8.05
C PHE A 329 2.98 -4.99 -7.33
N ASP A 330 1.90 -5.30 -8.06
CA ASP A 330 0.69 -5.89 -7.48
C ASP A 330 0.96 -7.24 -6.82
N TYR A 331 1.83 -8.06 -7.44
CA TYR A 331 2.21 -9.35 -6.87
C TYR A 331 3.05 -9.20 -5.59
N ILE A 332 4.03 -8.30 -5.57
CA ILE A 332 4.86 -8.06 -4.38
C ILE A 332 4.02 -7.46 -3.25
N LEU A 333 3.09 -6.57 -3.57
CA LEU A 333 2.13 -6.07 -2.60
C LEU A 333 1.34 -7.22 -1.96
N HIS A 334 0.89 -8.19 -2.76
CA HIS A 334 0.26 -9.40 -2.24
C HIS A 334 1.21 -10.24 -1.36
N LEU A 335 2.47 -10.41 -1.75
CA LEU A 335 3.48 -11.11 -0.93
C LEU A 335 3.63 -10.44 0.43
N ILE A 336 3.68 -9.11 0.48
CA ILE A 336 3.77 -8.34 1.73
C ILE A 336 2.51 -8.55 2.57
N THR A 337 1.31 -8.33 2.01
CA THR A 337 0.07 -8.32 2.78
C THR A 337 -0.35 -9.70 3.28
N SER A 338 0.01 -10.76 2.54
CA SER A 338 -0.38 -12.14 2.86
C SER A 338 0.78 -13.02 3.34
N TYR A 339 1.91 -12.43 3.73
CA TYR A 339 3.04 -13.15 4.31
C TYR A 339 2.60 -13.91 5.58
N LYS A 340 2.93 -15.20 5.60
CA LYS A 340 2.61 -16.12 6.69
C LYS A 340 3.79 -16.27 7.63
N HIS A 341 3.47 -16.28 8.92
CA HIS A 341 4.41 -16.60 9.97
C HIS A 341 4.60 -18.09 10.14
#